data_AF-A0AA89CNZ0-F1
#
_entry.id   AF-A0AA89CNZ0-F1
#
_cell.length_a   1.000
_cell.length_b   1.000
_cell.length_c   1.000
_cell.angle_alpha   90.00
_cell.angle_beta   90.00
_cell.angle_gamma   90.00
#
_symmetry.space_group_name_H-M   'P 1'
#
loop_
_entity.id
_entity.type
_entity.pdbx_description
1 polymer ?
#
loop_
_entity_poly.entity_id
_entity_poly.type
_entity_poly.pdbx_seq_one_letter_code
_entity_poly.pdbx_strand_id
1 'polypeptide(L)'
;GSGNQGLTPVNTDGTDTPDYMDLDSDNDSVPDNNEGNDFNFDGIPDQTYTGVDTDGDGLDDGYEGSDVNDGFDVNDEINDPANDLPDTDGTEDVNYRDLDDDGDGINTPDEDADGDGDPTNDDTDGDGTPDYLDPTDDNGTDTDGDGVPDATDVDDDNDGILDTVEDANVDGDNDPLTDPTD
;
A
#
# COMPACT_ATOMS: atom_id res chain seq x y z
N GLY A 1 -11.37 -35.66 -28.97
CA GLY A 1 -11.06 -34.37 -28.34
C GLY A 1 -9.68 -34.46 -27.76
N SER A 2 -9.01 -33.32 -27.60
CA SER A 2 -8.02 -33.12 -26.56
C SER A 2 -8.71 -33.38 -25.21
N GLY A 3 -8.10 -34.20 -24.36
CA GLY A 3 -8.49 -34.33 -22.95
C GLY A 3 -7.69 -33.34 -22.11
N ASN A 4 -8.15 -33.12 -20.88
CA ASN A 4 -7.56 -32.31 -19.81
C ASN A 4 -6.14 -31.79 -20.10
N GLN A 5 -6.06 -30.55 -20.57
CA GLN A 5 -5.14 -29.62 -19.93
C GLN A 5 -5.82 -29.23 -18.61
N GLY A 6 -5.06 -29.09 -17.53
CA GLY A 6 -5.58 -28.53 -16.28
C GLY A 6 -5.84 -27.03 -16.44
N LEU A 7 -6.13 -26.38 -15.32
CA LEU A 7 -5.75 -24.98 -15.20
C LEU A 7 -4.22 -24.93 -15.20
N THR A 8 -3.64 -24.00 -15.94
CA THR A 8 -2.30 -23.48 -15.63
C THR A 8 -2.53 -22.44 -14.53
N PRO A 9 -1.79 -22.47 -13.40
CA PRO A 9 -1.79 -21.36 -12.45
C PRO A 9 -1.38 -20.04 -13.14
N VAL A 10 -1.70 -18.92 -12.50
CA VAL A 10 -1.15 -17.61 -12.87
C VAL A 10 0.33 -17.55 -12.43
N ASN A 11 1.08 -16.62 -13.03
CA ASN A 11 2.51 -16.36 -12.83
C ASN A 11 2.68 -14.93 -13.37
N THR A 12 2.45 -13.92 -12.52
CA THR A 12 2.25 -12.52 -12.96
C THR A 12 3.48 -11.96 -13.67
N ASP A 13 4.62 -11.95 -12.98
CA ASP A 13 5.96 -11.64 -13.49
C ASP A 13 6.37 -12.45 -14.75
N GLY A 14 5.82 -13.66 -14.90
CA GLY A 14 6.19 -14.68 -15.85
C GLY A 14 7.54 -15.37 -15.59
N THR A 15 8.10 -15.30 -14.37
CA THR A 15 9.43 -15.85 -14.00
C THR A 15 9.37 -17.05 -13.02
N ASP A 16 9.80 -16.94 -11.76
CA ASP A 16 10.38 -18.08 -11.02
C ASP A 16 9.36 -19.16 -10.57
N THR A 17 8.31 -18.79 -9.84
CA THR A 17 7.22 -19.70 -9.43
C THR A 17 5.83 -19.09 -9.73
N PRO A 18 4.75 -19.90 -9.73
CA PRO A 18 3.40 -19.38 -9.96
C PRO A 18 2.80 -18.89 -8.62
N ASP A 19 2.10 -17.74 -8.64
CA ASP A 19 1.82 -16.85 -7.49
C ASP A 19 1.48 -17.58 -6.18
N TYR A 20 0.63 -18.62 -6.25
CA TYR A 20 0.21 -19.44 -5.09
C TYR A 20 1.35 -20.15 -4.32
N MET A 21 2.62 -20.00 -4.73
CA MET A 21 3.82 -20.41 -3.98
C MET A 21 4.97 -19.40 -4.05
N ASP A 22 4.79 -18.22 -4.64
CA ASP A 22 5.77 -17.14 -4.52
C ASP A 22 5.54 -16.34 -3.22
N LEU A 23 6.26 -15.23 -3.08
CA LEU A 23 6.22 -14.33 -1.90
C LEU A 23 6.33 -12.86 -2.33
N ASP A 24 6.14 -12.60 -3.62
CA ASP A 24 6.56 -11.44 -4.42
C ASP A 24 6.23 -11.85 -5.89
N SER A 25 5.00 -11.59 -6.35
CA SER A 25 4.39 -12.31 -7.50
C SER A 25 4.63 -11.67 -8.87
N ASP A 26 4.89 -10.38 -8.88
CA ASP A 26 5.19 -9.45 -9.99
C ASP A 26 6.70 -9.14 -10.06
N ASN A 27 7.44 -9.34 -8.95
CA ASN A 27 8.86 -9.02 -8.77
C ASN A 27 9.12 -7.51 -8.68
N ASP A 28 8.25 -6.80 -7.94
CA ASP A 28 8.36 -5.36 -7.67
C ASP A 28 9.30 -5.01 -6.49
N SER A 29 9.62 -5.98 -5.61
CA SER A 29 10.48 -5.91 -4.40
C SER A 29 9.76 -5.72 -3.06
N VAL A 30 8.48 -5.37 -3.06
CA VAL A 30 7.57 -5.52 -1.92
C VAL A 30 7.09 -7.00 -1.91
N PRO A 31 6.80 -7.62 -0.74
CA PRO A 31 6.50 -9.05 -0.70
C PRO A 31 5.05 -9.37 -0.33
N ASP A 32 4.28 -9.97 -1.27
CA ASP A 32 2.84 -10.41 -1.28
C ASP A 32 1.98 -10.23 0.00
N ASN A 33 2.56 -10.53 1.15
CA ASN A 33 1.99 -10.32 2.47
C ASN A 33 1.78 -8.83 2.79
N ASN A 34 2.66 -7.93 2.36
CA ASN A 34 2.55 -6.50 2.62
C ASN A 34 1.37 -5.93 1.82
N GLU A 35 1.49 -5.88 0.50
CA GLU A 35 0.46 -5.33 -0.40
C GLU A 35 -0.86 -6.09 -0.27
N GLY A 36 -0.83 -7.41 -0.05
CA GLY A 36 -2.04 -8.21 0.15
C GLY A 36 -2.73 -8.03 1.52
N ASN A 37 -2.13 -7.33 2.50
CA ASN A 37 -2.68 -7.19 3.86
C ASN A 37 -2.43 -5.82 4.54
N ASP A 38 -1.94 -4.81 3.85
CA ASP A 38 -1.92 -3.43 4.34
C ASP A 38 -3.24 -2.75 3.94
N PHE A 39 -4.17 -2.63 4.88
CA PHE A 39 -5.48 -1.98 4.67
C PHE A 39 -5.52 -0.53 5.19
N ASN A 40 -4.38 -0.01 5.67
CA ASN A 40 -4.26 1.37 6.14
C ASN A 40 -3.09 2.15 5.52
N PHE A 41 -2.40 1.54 4.56
CA PHE A 41 -1.32 2.09 3.74
C PHE A 41 -0.19 2.72 4.57
N ASP A 42 0.29 2.04 5.63
CA ASP A 42 1.47 2.50 6.43
C ASP A 42 2.77 1.72 6.14
N GLY A 43 2.77 0.89 5.09
CA GLY A 43 3.89 0.06 4.66
C GLY A 43 4.05 -1.23 5.47
N ILE A 44 3.21 -1.44 6.51
CA ILE A 44 3.27 -2.60 7.39
C ILE A 44 1.95 -3.39 7.32
N PRO A 45 1.99 -4.70 7.02
CA PRO A 45 0.76 -5.50 6.96
C PRO A 45 0.08 -5.63 8.33
N ASP A 46 -1.23 -5.37 8.37
CA ASP A 46 -2.12 -5.60 9.52
C ASP A 46 -2.01 -7.06 10.01
N GLN A 47 -2.02 -7.98 9.04
CA GLN A 47 -2.16 -9.43 9.23
C GLN A 47 -0.82 -10.15 9.06
N THR A 48 -0.46 -11.00 10.03
CA THR A 48 0.87 -11.63 10.09
C THR A 48 0.85 -13.07 10.62
N TYR A 49 1.51 -13.99 9.91
CA TYR A 49 1.55 -15.42 10.22
C TYR A 49 1.98 -15.74 11.66
N THR A 50 1.07 -16.36 12.43
CA THR A 50 1.29 -16.70 13.84
C THR A 50 1.87 -18.10 14.06
N GLY A 51 1.64 -19.03 13.12
CA GLY A 51 1.90 -20.45 13.28
C GLY A 51 0.86 -21.17 14.15
N VAL A 52 -0.38 -20.68 14.15
CA VAL A 52 -1.54 -21.20 14.89
C VAL A 52 -2.71 -21.35 13.92
N ASP A 53 -3.45 -22.45 14.08
CA ASP A 53 -4.64 -22.82 13.32
C ASP A 53 -5.60 -23.39 14.38
N THR A 54 -6.53 -22.56 14.86
CA THR A 54 -7.27 -22.81 16.11
C THR A 54 -8.43 -23.80 15.93
N ASP A 55 -9.15 -23.79 14.82
CA ASP A 55 -10.23 -24.76 14.56
C ASP A 55 -9.87 -25.94 13.65
N GLY A 56 -8.81 -25.82 12.84
CA GLY A 56 -8.20 -26.91 12.07
C GLY A 56 -8.52 -26.93 10.58
N ASP A 57 -8.81 -25.79 9.95
CA ASP A 57 -9.31 -25.72 8.58
C ASP A 57 -8.22 -25.60 7.50
N GLY A 58 -7.16 -24.83 7.75
CA GLY A 58 -6.05 -24.58 6.84
C GLY A 58 -5.62 -23.12 6.68
N LEU A 59 -6.40 -22.14 7.16
CA LEU A 59 -5.95 -20.76 7.39
C LEU A 59 -5.09 -20.67 8.68
N ASP A 60 -4.54 -19.51 9.00
CA ASP A 60 -3.78 -19.26 10.24
C ASP A 60 -4.43 -18.12 11.03
N ASP A 61 -4.49 -18.23 12.36
CA ASP A 61 -5.10 -17.26 13.30
C ASP A 61 -4.63 -15.80 13.08
N GLY A 62 -3.54 -15.58 12.35
CA GLY A 62 -2.99 -14.26 11.98
C GLY A 62 -3.55 -13.61 10.70
N TYR A 63 -4.35 -14.35 9.92
CA TYR A 63 -5.07 -13.83 8.74
C TYR A 63 -6.60 -14.01 8.86
N GLU A 64 -7.07 -14.79 9.84
CA GLU A 64 -8.46 -14.77 10.27
C GLU A 64 -8.84 -13.41 10.88
N GLY A 65 -10.11 -13.04 10.73
CA GLY A 65 -10.67 -11.78 11.19
C GLY A 65 -11.15 -11.81 12.63
N SER A 66 -12.46 -11.66 12.83
CA SER A 66 -13.02 -11.32 14.15
C SER A 66 -13.37 -12.50 15.09
N ASP A 67 -13.40 -13.74 14.60
CA ASP A 67 -13.72 -14.95 15.39
C ASP A 67 -12.92 -16.16 14.90
N VAL A 68 -11.67 -16.30 15.39
CA VAL A 68 -10.66 -17.35 15.10
C VAL A 68 -11.05 -18.80 15.49
N ASN A 69 -12.34 -19.11 15.43
CA ASN A 69 -12.94 -20.42 15.66
C ASN A 69 -14.36 -20.43 15.00
N ASP A 70 -14.47 -19.94 13.77
CA ASP A 70 -15.73 -19.86 13.01
C ASP A 70 -16.29 -21.27 12.70
N GLY A 71 -15.45 -22.17 12.15
CA GLY A 71 -15.78 -23.57 12.00
C GLY A 71 -15.00 -24.37 10.95
N PHE A 72 -14.91 -23.89 9.70
CA PHE A 72 -14.24 -24.50 8.52
C PHE A 72 -14.56 -23.62 7.28
N ASP A 73 -13.97 -22.41 7.21
CA ASP A 73 -14.15 -21.45 6.11
C ASP A 73 -12.79 -20.86 5.69
N VAL A 74 -12.03 -21.63 4.90
CA VAL A 74 -10.59 -21.45 4.56
C VAL A 74 -10.22 -20.17 3.77
N ASN A 75 -11.15 -19.24 3.66
CA ASN A 75 -11.01 -17.93 3.04
C ASN A 75 -11.64 -16.80 3.89
N ASP A 76 -12.16 -17.12 5.09
CA ASP A 76 -12.83 -16.24 6.05
C ASP A 76 -13.70 -15.15 5.38
N GLU A 77 -13.36 -13.88 5.62
CA GLU A 77 -14.08 -12.71 5.10
C GLU A 77 -13.71 -12.41 3.62
N ILE A 78 -12.59 -12.91 3.10
CA ILE A 78 -12.11 -12.77 1.71
C ILE A 78 -12.89 -13.71 0.77
N ASN A 79 -14.00 -13.24 0.21
CA ASN A 79 -14.94 -14.02 -0.61
C ASN A 79 -14.96 -13.61 -2.10
N ASP A 80 -14.54 -12.40 -2.42
CA ASP A 80 -14.39 -11.82 -3.76
C ASP A 80 -13.08 -11.00 -3.79
N PRO A 81 -11.89 -11.64 -3.92
CA PRO A 81 -10.59 -11.01 -3.63
C PRO A 81 -10.35 -9.64 -4.27
N ALA A 82 -10.81 -9.41 -5.50
CA ALA A 82 -10.73 -8.12 -6.21
C ALA A 82 -11.73 -7.04 -5.71
N ASN A 83 -12.25 -7.19 -4.49
CA ASN A 83 -13.05 -6.22 -3.72
C ASN A 83 -12.81 -6.35 -2.19
N ASP A 84 -12.07 -7.37 -1.75
CA ASP A 84 -11.86 -7.74 -0.33
C ASP A 84 -10.36 -7.67 0.08
N LEU A 85 -9.45 -7.40 -0.87
CA LEU A 85 -8.01 -7.15 -0.68
C LEU A 85 -7.68 -5.72 -1.19
N PRO A 86 -6.48 -5.19 -0.90
CA PRO A 86 -6.02 -3.92 -1.47
C PRO A 86 -6.00 -3.90 -3.01
N ASP A 87 -6.31 -2.72 -3.54
CA ASP A 87 -6.45 -2.34 -4.95
C ASP A 87 -6.38 -0.79 -4.95
N THR A 88 -5.16 -0.22 -4.89
CA THR A 88 -4.95 1.23 -4.62
C THR A 88 -5.40 2.09 -5.80
N ASP A 89 -4.93 1.81 -7.02
CA ASP A 89 -5.32 2.57 -8.24
C ASP A 89 -6.74 2.23 -8.75
N GLY A 90 -7.22 1.00 -8.52
CA GLY A 90 -8.52 0.52 -8.97
C GLY A 90 -8.59 0.05 -10.44
N THR A 91 -7.47 -0.32 -11.09
CA THR A 91 -7.41 -0.50 -12.56
C THR A 91 -6.84 -1.81 -13.14
N GLU A 92 -5.61 -2.29 -12.87
CA GLU A 92 -5.04 -3.46 -13.59
C GLU A 92 -5.28 -4.84 -12.90
N ASP A 93 -4.72 -5.12 -11.71
CA ASP A 93 -5.12 -6.24 -10.81
C ASP A 93 -5.13 -5.77 -9.32
N VAL A 94 -5.10 -6.67 -8.34
CA VAL A 94 -4.89 -6.31 -6.90
C VAL A 94 -3.40 -6.15 -6.60
N ASN A 95 -3.01 -5.27 -5.67
CA ASN A 95 -1.64 -4.78 -5.47
C ASN A 95 -0.52 -5.83 -5.61
N TYR A 96 -0.61 -6.99 -4.92
CA TYR A 96 0.35 -8.12 -5.04
C TYR A 96 0.35 -8.86 -6.41
N ARG A 97 -0.09 -8.18 -7.47
CA ARG A 97 0.04 -8.55 -8.89
C ARG A 97 0.24 -7.33 -9.79
N ASP A 98 0.29 -6.13 -9.27
CA ASP A 98 0.58 -4.94 -10.05
C ASP A 98 2.08 -4.63 -10.02
N LEU A 99 2.48 -3.52 -10.64
CA LEU A 99 3.89 -3.10 -10.71
C LEU A 99 4.03 -1.58 -10.59
N ASP A 100 2.92 -0.90 -10.32
CA ASP A 100 2.56 0.51 -10.56
C ASP A 100 1.33 0.71 -9.63
N ASP A 101 1.53 0.47 -8.33
CA ASP A 101 0.50 0.01 -7.36
C ASP A 101 -0.63 1.03 -7.16
N ASP A 102 -0.26 2.31 -7.24
CA ASP A 102 -1.10 3.50 -7.09
C ASP A 102 -1.54 4.12 -8.44
N GLY A 103 -0.96 3.66 -9.55
CA GLY A 103 -1.23 4.07 -10.92
C GLY A 103 -0.65 5.43 -11.36
N ASP A 104 0.37 5.97 -10.68
CA ASP A 104 1.01 7.24 -11.08
C ASP A 104 1.74 7.12 -12.46
N GLY A 105 2.35 5.96 -12.73
CA GLY A 105 3.11 5.65 -13.94
C GLY A 105 4.64 5.63 -13.79
N ILE A 106 5.15 5.64 -12.56
CA ILE A 106 6.42 5.07 -12.12
C ILE A 106 6.14 3.57 -11.88
N ASN A 107 6.91 2.89 -11.04
CA ASN A 107 6.81 1.46 -10.78
C ASN A 107 7.52 1.21 -9.45
N THR A 108 6.89 0.51 -8.50
CA THR A 108 7.38 0.29 -7.13
C THR A 108 8.91 0.11 -6.97
N PRO A 109 9.63 -0.71 -7.79
CA PRO A 109 11.08 -0.87 -7.68
C PRO A 109 11.94 0.33 -8.11
N ASP A 110 11.38 1.32 -8.81
CA ASP A 110 12.06 2.57 -9.21
C ASP A 110 11.77 3.71 -8.19
N GLU A 111 10.99 3.46 -7.14
CA GLU A 111 10.59 4.41 -6.06
C GLU A 111 11.40 4.25 -4.75
N ASP A 112 12.46 3.44 -4.78
CA ASP A 112 13.54 3.35 -3.77
C ASP A 112 14.31 4.70 -3.65
N ALA A 113 13.73 5.67 -2.93
CA ALA A 113 14.15 7.06 -2.89
C ALA A 113 15.47 7.27 -2.08
N ASP A 114 15.66 6.56 -0.96
CA ASP A 114 16.93 6.48 -0.24
C ASP A 114 18.02 5.75 -1.06
N GLY A 115 17.64 4.68 -1.77
CA GLY A 115 18.55 3.81 -2.52
C GLY A 115 19.09 2.62 -1.70
N ASP A 116 18.28 2.11 -0.77
CA ASP A 116 18.52 1.01 0.17
C ASP A 116 17.93 -0.33 -0.35
N GLY A 117 16.80 -0.24 -1.08
CA GLY A 117 16.11 -1.35 -1.74
C GLY A 117 14.95 -1.95 -0.94
N ASP A 118 14.15 -1.11 -0.29
CA ASP A 118 13.01 -1.48 0.58
C ASP A 118 11.89 -0.41 0.46
N PRO A 119 11.11 -0.36 -0.65
CA PRO A 119 10.18 0.74 -0.94
C PRO A 119 9.12 1.00 0.14
N THR A 120 8.82 0.04 1.01
CA THR A 120 7.85 0.17 2.10
C THR A 120 8.30 1.07 3.26
N ASN A 121 9.37 1.86 3.08
CA ASN A 121 9.87 2.80 4.09
C ASN A 121 10.41 4.14 3.52
N ASP A 122 10.32 4.33 2.20
CA ASP A 122 10.40 5.67 1.60
C ASP A 122 9.01 6.33 1.74
N ASP A 123 9.03 7.63 2.06
CA ASP A 123 7.91 8.48 2.52
C ASP A 123 8.40 9.92 2.24
N THR A 124 8.23 10.36 0.99
CA THR A 124 8.95 11.52 0.42
C THR A 124 8.39 12.88 0.87
N ASP A 125 7.09 12.99 1.17
CA ASP A 125 6.45 14.17 1.76
C ASP A 125 6.36 14.12 3.30
N GLY A 126 6.10 12.95 3.90
CA GLY A 126 5.97 12.77 5.34
C GLY A 126 4.53 12.64 5.87
N ASP A 127 3.52 12.44 5.02
CA ASP A 127 2.14 12.06 5.39
C ASP A 127 2.12 10.78 6.25
N GLY A 128 2.95 9.80 5.86
CA GLY A 128 3.03 8.47 6.46
C GLY A 128 2.46 7.35 5.58
N THR A 129 1.92 7.69 4.39
CA THR A 129 1.72 6.77 3.27
C THR A 129 3.05 6.61 2.51
N PRO A 130 3.59 5.39 2.29
CA PRO A 130 4.83 5.22 1.53
C PRO A 130 4.66 5.56 0.05
N ASP A 131 5.73 6.06 -0.61
CA ASP A 131 5.73 6.54 -2.02
C ASP A 131 4.90 5.62 -2.96
N TYR A 132 5.16 4.30 -2.95
CA TYR A 132 4.49 3.31 -3.83
C TYR A 132 2.98 3.10 -3.61
N LEU A 133 2.39 3.76 -2.60
CA LEU A 133 0.96 3.75 -2.31
C LEU A 133 0.33 5.15 -2.38
N ASP A 134 1.12 6.20 -2.70
CA ASP A 134 0.65 7.58 -2.79
C ASP A 134 0.71 8.16 -4.22
N PRO A 135 -0.43 8.22 -4.94
CA PRO A 135 -0.52 8.70 -6.33
C PRO A 135 -0.41 10.22 -6.49
N THR A 136 0.28 10.89 -5.56
CA THR A 136 0.42 12.34 -5.48
C THR A 136 1.85 12.82 -5.22
N ASP A 137 2.69 12.06 -4.50
CA ASP A 137 4.08 12.42 -4.20
C ASP A 137 5.04 12.37 -5.43
N ASP A 138 4.60 11.86 -6.60
CA ASP A 138 5.33 11.99 -7.89
C ASP A 138 5.73 13.46 -8.21
N ASN A 139 4.93 14.40 -7.71
CA ASN A 139 5.18 15.83 -7.87
C ASN A 139 6.00 16.45 -6.71
N GLY A 140 6.15 15.75 -5.59
CA GLY A 140 7.02 16.02 -4.45
C GLY A 140 6.50 17.02 -3.42
N THR A 141 6.33 16.55 -2.18
CA THR A 141 5.92 17.32 -0.97
C THR A 141 4.54 18.00 -1.08
N ASP A 142 3.54 17.33 -0.52
CA ASP A 142 2.11 17.71 -0.47
C ASP A 142 1.64 17.68 1.00
N THR A 143 1.99 18.71 1.79
CA THR A 143 1.99 18.60 3.27
C THR A 143 0.61 18.35 3.93
N ASP A 144 -0.49 18.45 3.18
CA ASP A 144 -1.86 18.20 3.67
C ASP A 144 -2.58 17.01 3.01
N GLY A 145 -2.00 16.40 1.96
CA GLY A 145 -2.63 15.34 1.17
C GLY A 145 -3.88 15.76 0.38
N ASP A 146 -4.00 17.04 -0.04
CA ASP A 146 -5.08 17.50 -0.95
C ASP A 146 -4.85 17.00 -2.39
N GLY A 147 -3.59 16.68 -2.73
CA GLY A 147 -3.15 16.33 -4.08
C GLY A 147 -2.80 17.57 -4.91
N VAL A 148 -2.27 18.60 -4.24
CA VAL A 148 -1.65 19.78 -4.83
C VAL A 148 -0.37 20.11 -4.04
N PRO A 149 0.83 19.76 -4.56
CA PRO A 149 2.10 19.96 -3.85
C PRO A 149 2.37 21.40 -3.41
N ASP A 150 3.07 21.58 -2.29
CA ASP A 150 3.56 22.84 -1.69
C ASP A 150 4.12 23.82 -2.75
N ALA A 151 4.82 23.26 -3.75
CA ALA A 151 5.44 24.03 -4.82
C ALA A 151 4.44 24.75 -5.75
N THR A 152 3.14 24.46 -5.61
CA THR A 152 2.05 24.88 -6.50
C THR A 152 0.72 25.21 -5.81
N ASP A 153 0.47 24.80 -4.58
CA ASP A 153 -0.73 25.23 -3.85
C ASP A 153 -0.58 26.66 -3.27
N VAL A 154 -1.42 26.98 -2.28
CA VAL A 154 -1.76 28.30 -1.76
C VAL A 154 -2.30 28.26 -0.32
N ASP A 155 -2.43 27.10 0.34
CA ASP A 155 -3.03 26.88 1.67
C ASP A 155 -2.42 25.58 2.27
N ASP A 156 -1.08 25.40 2.18
CA ASP A 156 -0.29 24.14 2.29
C ASP A 156 -0.53 23.20 3.52
N ASP A 157 -1.33 23.57 4.53
CA ASP A 157 -1.77 22.68 5.66
C ASP A 157 -3.32 22.50 5.76
N ASN A 158 -4.07 23.04 4.79
CA ASN A 158 -5.53 23.15 4.68
C ASN A 158 -6.30 23.80 5.87
N ASP A 159 -5.67 24.55 6.79
CA ASP A 159 -6.45 25.25 7.83
C ASP A 159 -7.45 26.28 7.26
N GLY A 160 -7.08 26.90 6.14
CA GLY A 160 -7.81 27.99 5.49
C GLY A 160 -7.16 29.36 5.68
N ILE A 161 -5.83 29.41 5.90
CA ILE A 161 -5.00 30.61 5.92
C ILE A 161 -3.90 30.43 4.86
N LEU A 162 -4.13 31.00 3.67
CA LEU A 162 -3.16 30.98 2.59
C LEU A 162 -1.71 31.34 3.04
N ASP A 163 -0.72 30.52 2.68
CA ASP A 163 0.74 30.69 2.87
C ASP A 163 1.24 32.13 2.70
N THR A 164 0.65 32.88 1.75
CA THR A 164 0.93 34.29 1.49
C THR A 164 0.53 35.26 2.63
N VAL A 165 0.01 34.73 3.74
CA VAL A 165 -0.48 35.43 4.94
C VAL A 165 0.28 34.99 6.21
N GLU A 166 0.93 33.82 6.18
CA GLU A 166 1.68 33.18 7.26
C GLU A 166 3.13 33.73 7.27
N ASP A 167 3.48 34.46 8.34
CA ASP A 167 4.73 35.24 8.54
C ASP A 167 4.80 35.72 10.02
N ALA A 168 4.48 34.84 10.99
CA ALA A 168 4.24 35.21 12.39
C ALA A 168 4.88 34.28 13.44
N ASN A 169 5.03 32.99 13.15
CA ASN A 169 5.73 31.95 13.93
C ASN A 169 5.47 32.02 15.45
N VAL A 170 4.25 31.70 15.88
CA VAL A 170 3.74 32.00 17.23
C VAL A 170 3.98 30.87 18.25
N ASP A 171 4.04 29.65 17.74
CA ASP A 171 4.42 28.32 18.25
C ASP A 171 5.93 28.22 18.56
N GLY A 172 6.79 28.34 17.55
CA GLY A 172 8.25 28.51 17.66
C GLY A 172 9.14 27.36 17.17
N ASP A 173 8.65 26.46 16.33
CA ASP A 173 9.38 25.39 15.61
C ASP A 173 10.14 25.89 14.36
N ASN A 174 9.58 26.88 13.66
CA ASN A 174 10.02 27.42 12.35
C ASN A 174 9.65 26.53 11.15
N ASP A 175 8.51 25.82 11.21
CA ASP A 175 7.91 25.16 10.05
C ASP A 175 6.62 25.91 9.61
N PRO A 176 6.61 26.55 8.42
CA PRO A 176 5.46 27.31 7.93
C PRO A 176 4.40 26.39 7.27
N LEU A 177 4.38 25.11 7.63
CA LEU A 177 3.54 24.06 7.06
C LEU A 177 2.75 23.31 8.17
N THR A 178 2.63 23.85 9.40
CA THR A 178 2.04 23.13 10.55
C THR A 178 1.30 23.99 11.63
N ASP A 179 -0.02 23.81 11.81
CA ASP A 179 -0.94 24.22 12.94
C ASP A 179 -1.27 25.75 13.10
N PRO A 180 -2.28 26.32 12.38
CA PRO A 180 -2.73 27.73 12.19
C PRO A 180 -2.07 28.97 12.82
N THR A 181 -0.79 28.96 13.20
CA THR A 181 -0.16 30.09 13.91
C THR A 181 1.27 30.48 13.51
N ASP A 182 1.78 30.05 12.34
CA ASP A 182 2.67 30.96 11.60
C ASP A 182 1.87 32.15 10.98
#